data_AF-A0A0C9SA75-F1
#
_entry.id   AF-A0A0C9SA75-F1
#
_cell.length_a   1.000
_cell.length_b   1.000
_cell.length_c   1.000
_cell.angle_alpha   90.00
_cell.angle_beta   90.00
_cell.angle_gamma   90.00
#
_symmetry.space_group_name_H-M   'P 1'
#
loop_
_entity.id
_entity.type
_entity.pdbx_description
1 polymer ?
#
loop_
_entity_poly.entity_id
_entity_poly.type
_entity_poly.pdbx_seq_one_letter_code
_entity_poly.pdbx_strand_id
1 'polypeptide(L)'
;MAAEGEKKSSKKDEMKRQAQEQSVVDGFNQLRQEQRALTGKLVELEMELNEHNLVAEALQKVDGDRRCYRMVGGVLVERTVKDILPAVERNRENLSKSVELMNEKIVDR
;
A
#
# COMPACT_ATOMS: atom_id res chain seq x y z
N MET A 1 -53.27 3.51 -32.63
CA MET A 1 -52.87 3.46 -31.21
C MET A 1 -51.84 2.36 -30.87
N ALA A 2 -51.36 1.53 -31.83
CA ALA A 2 -50.40 0.45 -31.53
C ALA A 2 -48.91 0.87 -31.54
N ALA A 3 -48.55 1.94 -32.27
CA ALA A 3 -47.15 2.31 -32.50
C ALA A 3 -46.43 3.00 -31.32
N GLU A 4 -47.16 3.45 -30.30
CA GLU A 4 -46.58 4.15 -29.14
C GLU A 4 -46.02 3.18 -28.08
N GLY A 5 -46.47 1.93 -28.07
CA GLY A 5 -45.99 0.88 -27.16
C GLY A 5 -44.58 0.38 -27.50
N GLU A 6 -44.28 0.21 -28.80
CA GLU A 6 -42.99 -0.27 -29.28
C GLU A 6 -41.87 0.77 -29.10
N LYS A 7 -42.13 2.06 -29.39
CA LYS A 7 -41.15 3.15 -29.17
C LYS A 7 -40.76 3.35 -27.70
N LYS A 8 -41.67 3.03 -26.77
CA LYS A 8 -41.44 3.18 -25.32
C LYS A 8 -40.59 2.03 -24.74
N SER A 9 -40.64 0.86 -25.37
CA SER A 9 -39.77 -0.29 -25.06
C SER A 9 -38.32 0.01 -25.42
N SER A 10 -38.07 0.46 -26.66
CA SER A 10 -36.71 0.69 -27.18
C SER A 10 -35.94 1.77 -26.41
N LYS A 11 -36.62 2.86 -26.01
CA LYS A 11 -36.02 3.93 -25.20
C LYS A 11 -35.62 3.48 -23.79
N LYS A 12 -36.35 2.53 -23.21
CA LYS A 12 -36.09 2.01 -21.86
C LYS A 12 -34.88 1.07 -21.85
N ASP A 13 -34.70 0.29 -22.92
CA ASP A 13 -33.53 -0.57 -23.11
C ASP A 13 -32.26 0.23 -23.42
N GLU A 14 -32.37 1.31 -24.18
CA GLU A 14 -31.25 2.23 -24.48
C GLU A 14 -30.78 2.98 -23.22
N MET A 15 -31.73 3.45 -22.40
CA MET A 15 -31.42 4.09 -21.10
C MET A 15 -30.81 3.11 -20.09
N LYS A 16 -31.22 1.83 -20.11
CA LYS A 16 -30.59 0.77 -19.30
C LYS A 16 -29.16 0.48 -19.75
N ARG A 17 -28.90 0.44 -21.06
CA ARG A 17 -27.55 0.25 -21.60
C ARG A 17 -26.62 1.40 -21.24
N GLN A 18 -27.09 2.64 -21.39
CA GLN A 18 -26.34 3.82 -20.95
C GLN A 18 -26.05 3.81 -19.45
N ALA A 19 -27.03 3.45 -18.61
CA ALA A 19 -26.80 3.32 -17.17
C ALA A 19 -25.79 2.21 -16.83
N GLN A 20 -25.80 1.11 -17.59
CA GLN A 20 -24.86 0.00 -17.41
C GLN A 20 -23.44 0.38 -17.87
N GLU A 21 -23.30 1.10 -18.98
CA GLU A 21 -22.02 1.66 -19.46
C GLU A 21 -21.45 2.67 -18.45
N GLN A 22 -22.30 3.56 -17.92
CA GLN A 22 -21.89 4.52 -16.89
C GLN A 22 -21.39 3.79 -15.63
N SER A 23 -22.09 2.73 -15.19
CA SER A 23 -21.69 1.92 -14.04
C SER A 23 -20.36 1.20 -14.26
N VAL A 24 -20.06 0.76 -15.48
CA VAL A 24 -18.76 0.13 -15.82
C VAL A 24 -17.64 1.17 -15.75
N VAL A 25 -17.86 2.38 -16.28
CA VAL A 25 -16.88 3.48 -16.23
C VAL A 25 -16.61 3.91 -14.78
N ASP A 26 -17.65 4.02 -13.96
CA ASP A 26 -17.52 4.38 -12.56
C ASP A 26 -16.74 3.32 -11.78
N GLY A 27 -17.04 2.03 -12.00
CA GLY A 27 -16.31 0.92 -11.38
C GLY A 27 -14.84 0.88 -11.81
N PHE A 28 -14.55 1.13 -13.09
CA PHE A 28 -13.17 1.23 -13.58
C PHE A 28 -12.40 2.40 -12.94
N ASN A 29 -13.04 3.57 -12.80
CA ASN A 29 -12.43 4.73 -12.17
C ASN A 29 -12.14 4.50 -10.69
N GLN A 30 -13.03 3.79 -9.98
CA GLN A 30 -12.80 3.37 -8.59
C GLN A 30 -11.60 2.44 -8.46
N LEU A 31 -11.55 1.37 -9.26
CA LEU A 31 -10.43 0.42 -9.27
C LEU A 31 -9.10 1.13 -9.59
N ARG A 32 -9.11 2.08 -10.52
CA ARG A 32 -7.92 2.87 -10.87
C ARG A 32 -7.47 3.78 -9.72
N GLN A 33 -8.40 4.36 -8.96
CA GLN A 33 -8.05 5.13 -7.76
C GLN A 33 -7.46 4.24 -6.66
N GLU A 34 -8.05 3.07 -6.43
CA GLU A 34 -7.52 2.08 -5.49
C GLU A 34 -6.11 1.65 -5.86
N GLN A 35 -5.86 1.33 -7.13
CA GLN A 35 -4.54 0.93 -7.62
C GLN A 35 -3.50 2.03 -7.33
N ARG A 36 -3.82 3.30 -7.65
CA ARG A 36 -2.91 4.43 -7.39
C ARG A 36 -2.63 4.62 -5.90
N ALA A 37 -3.65 4.47 -5.06
CA ALA A 37 -3.48 4.59 -3.61
C ALA A 37 -2.60 3.45 -3.05
N LEU A 38 -2.75 2.23 -3.57
CA LEU A 38 -1.90 1.10 -3.22
C LEU A 38 -0.46 1.31 -3.69
N THR A 39 -0.25 1.78 -4.92
CA THR A 39 1.09 2.09 -5.43
C THR A 39 1.77 3.19 -4.62
N GLY A 40 1.03 4.24 -4.22
CA GLY A 40 1.58 5.28 -3.35
C GLY A 40 2.10 4.72 -2.02
N LYS A 41 1.29 3.89 -1.35
CA LYS A 41 1.70 3.21 -0.11
C LYS A 41 2.84 2.23 -0.30
N LEU A 42 2.91 1.56 -1.44
CA LEU A 42 4.00 0.64 -1.76
C LEU A 42 5.34 1.40 -1.79
N VAL A 43 5.39 2.54 -2.49
CA VAL A 43 6.60 3.36 -2.57
C VAL A 43 7.01 3.88 -1.19
N GLU A 44 6.07 4.29 -0.35
CA GLU A 44 6.34 4.68 1.03
C GLU A 44 7.00 3.54 1.83
N LEU A 45 6.44 2.33 1.76
CA LEU A 45 7.00 1.16 2.45
C LEU A 45 8.36 0.72 1.89
N GLU A 46 8.59 0.85 0.59
CA GLU A 46 9.89 0.57 -0.04
C GLU A 46 10.98 1.55 0.46
N MET A 47 10.61 2.82 0.63
CA MET A 47 11.52 3.82 1.21
C MET A 47 11.86 3.50 2.67
N GLU A 48 10.86 3.17 3.50
CA GLU A 48 11.07 2.75 4.90
C GLU A 48 11.95 1.50 4.99
N LEU A 49 11.70 0.50 4.13
CA LEU A 49 12.50 -0.72 4.06
C LEU A 49 13.97 -0.42 3.73
N ASN A 50 14.22 0.47 2.77
CA ASN A 50 15.57 0.87 2.39
C ASN A 50 16.28 1.61 3.54
N GLU A 51 15.60 2.50 4.25
CA GLU A 51 16.17 3.17 5.43
C GLU A 51 16.51 2.16 6.53
N HIS A 52 15.62 1.20 6.80
CA HIS A 52 15.89 0.13 7.76
C HIS A 52 17.07 -0.78 7.36
N ASN A 53 17.24 -1.06 6.06
CA ASN A 53 18.41 -1.79 5.55
C ASN A 53 19.71 -1.01 5.85
N LEU A 54 19.75 0.29 5.52
CA LEU A 54 20.92 1.14 5.76
C LEU A 54 21.30 1.22 7.24
N VAL A 55 20.30 1.36 8.12
CA VAL A 55 20.52 1.40 9.57
C VAL A 55 21.04 0.05 10.08
N ALA A 56 20.48 -1.07 9.63
CA ALA A 56 20.93 -2.40 10.02
C ALA A 56 22.40 -2.64 9.60
N GLU A 57 22.75 -2.33 8.35
CA GLU A 57 24.12 -2.45 7.84
C GLU A 57 25.12 -1.56 8.59
N ALA A 58 24.70 -0.35 8.97
CA ALA A 58 25.54 0.55 9.76
C ALA A 58 25.75 0.00 11.18
N LEU A 59 24.70 -0.48 11.84
CA LEU A 59 24.75 -1.00 13.20
C LEU A 59 25.54 -2.32 13.31
N GLN A 60 25.50 -3.18 12.28
CA GLN A 60 26.29 -4.42 12.24
C GLN A 60 27.81 -4.16 12.27
N LYS A 61 28.26 -3.00 11.80
CA LYS A 61 29.69 -2.60 11.80
C LYS A 61 30.13 -1.97 13.13
N VAL A 62 29.21 -1.77 14.06
CA VAL A 62 29.45 -1.12 15.34
C VAL A 62 29.51 -2.17 16.44
N ASP A 63 30.37 -1.94 17.44
CA ASP A 63 30.46 -2.78 18.64
C ASP A 63 29.10 -2.91 19.34
N GLY A 64 28.70 -4.15 19.64
CA GLY A 64 27.43 -4.50 20.27
C GLY A 64 27.25 -3.88 21.67
N ASP A 65 28.33 -3.67 22.41
CA ASP A 65 28.30 -3.09 23.76
C ASP A 65 28.29 -1.55 23.75
N ARG A 66 28.41 -0.92 22.57
CA ARG A 66 28.33 0.53 22.44
C ARG A 66 26.92 1.01 22.80
N ARG A 67 26.85 2.11 23.55
CA ARG A 67 25.59 2.79 23.86
C ARG A 67 24.93 3.31 22.59
N CYS A 68 23.64 3.07 22.49
CA CYS A 68 22.76 3.49 21.40
C CYS A 68 21.50 4.13 21.99
N TYR A 69 20.99 5.16 21.32
CA TYR A 69 19.84 5.92 21.78
C TYR A 69 18.72 5.81 20.76
N ARG A 70 17.53 5.38 21.22
CA ARG A 70 16.33 5.31 20.38
C ARG A 70 15.37 6.42 20.77
N MET A 71 14.92 7.20 19.79
CA MET A 71 13.87 8.20 19.99
C MET A 71 12.49 7.53 20.01
N VAL A 72 11.71 7.77 21.06
CA VAL A 72 10.33 7.30 21.19
C VAL A 72 9.49 8.44 21.77
N GLY A 73 8.53 8.95 20.98
CA GLY A 73 7.62 10.00 21.44
C GLY A 73 8.31 11.28 21.93
N GLY A 74 9.48 11.62 21.36
CA GLY A 74 10.28 12.79 21.78
C GLY A 74 11.25 12.55 22.94
N VAL A 75 11.29 11.35 23.51
CA VAL A 75 12.26 10.97 24.56
C VAL A 75 13.33 10.03 23.97
N LEU A 76 14.59 10.26 24.32
CA LEU A 76 15.70 9.37 23.98
C LEU A 76 15.83 8.27 25.04
N VAL A 77 15.67 7.01 24.62
CA VAL A 77 15.84 5.83 25.46
C VAL A 77 17.24 5.25 25.23
N GLU A 78 18.02 5.15 26.30
CA GLU A 78 19.35 4.53 26.27
C GLU A 78 19.25 3.00 26.23
N ARG A 79 19.98 2.39 25.30
CA ARG A 79 20.12 0.94 25.10
C ARG A 79 21.53 0.64 24.58
N THR A 80 21.80 -0.64 24.28
CA THR A 80 23.02 -1.04 23.57
C THR A 80 22.71 -1.45 22.13
N VAL A 81 23.74 -1.50 21.28
CA VAL A 81 23.59 -1.95 19.88
C VAL A 81 23.08 -3.40 19.83
N LYS A 82 23.57 -4.29 20.69
CA LYS A 82 23.10 -5.68 20.77
C LYS A 82 21.62 -5.82 21.13
N ASP A 83 21.06 -4.87 21.88
CA ASP A 83 19.63 -4.87 22.24
C ASP A 83 18.76 -4.30 21.11
N ILE A 84 19.29 -3.35 20.33
CA ILE A 84 18.54 -2.64 19.29
C ILE A 84 18.60 -3.36 17.94
N LEU A 85 19.75 -3.92 17.57
CA LEU A 85 19.97 -4.53 16.27
C LEU A 85 18.91 -5.61 15.93
N PRO A 86 18.54 -6.53 16.84
CA PRO A 86 17.50 -7.52 16.56
C PRO A 86 16.12 -6.88 16.31
N ALA A 87 15.82 -5.76 16.96
CA ALA A 87 14.55 -5.06 16.76
C ALA A 87 14.50 -4.35 15.40
N VAL A 88 15.64 -3.81 14.94
CA VAL A 88 15.75 -3.20 13.61
C VAL A 88 15.63 -4.27 12.52
N GLU A 89 16.33 -5.40 12.67
CA GLU A 89 16.28 -6.52 11.71
C GLU A 89 14.88 -7.14 11.62
N ARG A 90 14.21 -7.37 12.75
CA ARG A 90 12.84 -7.87 12.76
C ARG A 90 11.85 -6.92 12.08
N ASN A 91 11.99 -5.61 12.31
CA ASN A 91 11.13 -4.62 11.67
C ASN A 91 11.35 -4.58 10.16
N ARG A 92 12.60 -4.62 9.72
CA ARG A 92 13.00 -4.73 8.32
C ARG A 92 12.38 -5.95 7.63
N GLU A 93 12.43 -7.13 8.28
CA GLU A 93 11.78 -8.34 7.75
C GLU A 93 10.27 -8.22 7.63
N ASN A 94 9.61 -7.62 8.63
CA ASN A 94 8.16 -7.39 8.59
C ASN A 94 7.77 -6.40 7.46
N LEU A 95 8.59 -5.36 7.24
CA LEU A 95 8.41 -4.42 6.13
C LEU A 95 8.59 -5.12 4.78
N SER A 96 9.63 -5.95 4.62
CA SER A 96 9.85 -6.74 3.39
C SER A 96 8.63 -7.59 3.04
N LYS A 97 8.09 -8.34 4.01
CA LYS A 97 6.87 -9.14 3.82
C LYS A 97 5.66 -8.27 3.46
N SER A 98 5.55 -7.08 4.05
CA SER A 98 4.44 -6.16 3.77
C SER A 98 4.51 -5.57 2.37
N VAL A 99 5.72 -5.25 1.90
CA VAL A 99 6.00 -4.79 0.52
C VAL A 99 5.64 -5.89 -0.48
N GLU A 100 6.09 -7.13 -0.24
CA GLU A 100 5.74 -8.30 -1.07
C GLU A 100 4.22 -8.49 -1.18
N LEU A 101 3.52 -8.50 -0.04
CA LEU A 101 2.06 -8.64 0.01
C LEU A 101 1.31 -7.48 -0.68
N MET A 102 1.83 -6.24 -0.61
CA MET A 102 1.23 -5.12 -1.34
C MET A 102 1.47 -5.23 -2.83
N ASN A 103 2.64 -5.69 -3.24
CA ASN A 103 2.97 -5.88 -4.65
C ASN A 103 2.10 -6.98 -5.27
N GLU A 104 1.93 -8.12 -4.58
CA GLU A 104 1.00 -9.18 -4.98
C GLU A 104 -0.42 -8.63 -5.16
N LYS A 105 -0.93 -7.83 -4.21
CA LYS A 105 -2.26 -7.21 -4.31
C LYS A 105 -2.45 -6.25 -5.48
N ILE A 106 -1.37 -5.64 -5.98
CA ILE A 106 -1.40 -4.74 -7.14
C ILE A 106 -1.36 -5.55 -8.45
N VAL A 107 -0.71 -6.71 -8.44
CA VAL A 107 -0.53 -7.57 -9.62
C VAL A 107 -1.70 -8.54 -9.83
N ASP A 108 -2.25 -9.11 -8.75
CA ASP A 108 -3.35 -10.10 -8.79
C ASP A 108 -4.74 -9.48 -8.99
N ARG A 109 -4.87 -8.15 -8.91
CA ARG A 109 -6.12 -7.42 -9.18
C ARG A 109 -6.10 -6.74 -10.54
#